data_AF-A0A8C8XPY1-F1
#
_entry.id   AF-A0A8C8XPY1-F1
#
_cell.length_a   1.000
_cell.length_b   1.000
_cell.length_c   1.000
_cell.angle_alpha   90.00
_cell.angle_beta   90.00
_cell.angle_gamma   90.00
#
_symmetry.space_group_name_H-M   'P 1'
#
loop_
_entity.id
_entity.type
_entity.pdbx_description
1 polymer ?
#
loop_
_entity_poly.entity_id
_entity_poly.type
_entity_poly.pdbx_seq_one_letter_code
_entity_poly.pdbx_strand_id
1 'polypeptide(L)'
;MNGKPTVRKARPILPSDFPQHSRERLGAVGPGSTLTRAPAATPLSGGTGIRLLRAGPSSQSCHCPETRPVAAASRSAMVMTPKPRRLEPRSPRGRDRSLMPRTLDGQITLEKTPSYFVTREAPGRIHGMSPDTKLIVVVRNPVTRAISDYAQTLSKTPGLPSFRALAFRHGLGPVDTAWSAVRIGLYAQHLTNWLRLFPLSRFLFVSGERLVSDPAGEVGRVQDFLGLKRVVTDKHFYFNATKGFPCLKKAQGGSRPRCLGKSKGRPHPRVPEAVVRRLRDFYRPFNRRFYQMTGQDFGWD
;
A
#
# COMPACT_ATOMS: atom_id res chain seq x y z
N MET A 1 -22.77 -15.16 27.90
CA MET A 1 -21.29 -15.05 27.79
C MET A 1 -20.95 -14.32 26.49
N ASN A 2 -20.61 -13.03 26.56
CA ASN A 2 -20.38 -12.17 25.38
C ASN A 2 -18.90 -12.19 24.98
N GLY A 3 -18.52 -13.08 24.06
CA GLY A 3 -17.18 -13.16 23.48
C GLY A 3 -16.91 -11.98 22.53
N LYS A 4 -15.98 -11.10 22.91
CA LYS A 4 -15.52 -9.98 22.07
C LYS A 4 -14.78 -10.50 20.82
N PRO A 5 -15.11 -10.07 19.60
CA PRO A 5 -14.27 -10.36 18.44
C PRO A 5 -12.94 -9.59 18.59
N THR A 6 -11.85 -10.34 18.74
CA THR A 6 -10.49 -9.79 18.82
C THR A 6 -9.75 -10.12 17.54
N VAL A 7 -9.58 -9.12 16.67
CA VAL A 7 -8.71 -9.24 15.49
C VAL A 7 -7.25 -9.19 15.99
N ARG A 8 -6.59 -10.35 16.03
CA ARG A 8 -5.14 -10.44 16.31
C ARG A 8 -4.38 -10.39 14.99
N LYS A 9 -3.37 -9.54 14.93
CA LYS A 9 -2.55 -9.32 13.73
C LYS A 9 -1.53 -10.45 13.60
N ALA A 10 -1.62 -11.26 12.55
CA ALA A 10 -0.56 -12.21 12.18
C ALA A 10 0.71 -11.46 11.72
N ARG A 11 1.89 -12.09 11.84
CA ARG A 11 3.13 -11.58 11.22
C ARG A 11 2.99 -11.63 9.68
N PRO A 12 3.59 -10.70 8.94
CA PRO A 12 3.61 -10.77 7.47
C PRO A 12 4.34 -12.05 7.04
N ILE A 13 3.73 -12.83 6.16
CA ILE A 13 4.34 -14.01 5.56
C ILE A 13 5.20 -13.52 4.39
N LEU A 14 6.51 -13.70 4.50
CA LEU A 14 7.47 -13.26 3.50
C LEU A 14 7.48 -14.22 2.29
N PRO A 15 7.87 -13.75 1.10
CA PRO A 15 8.04 -14.62 -0.07
C PRO A 15 8.99 -15.81 0.15
N SER A 16 9.89 -15.69 1.12
CA SER A 16 10.83 -16.71 1.60
C SER A 16 10.19 -17.82 2.44
N ASP A 17 8.97 -17.63 2.92
CA ASP A 17 8.30 -18.59 3.82
C ASP A 17 7.60 -19.73 3.06
N PHE A 18 7.66 -19.69 1.72
CA PHE A 18 7.17 -20.74 0.85
C PHE A 18 8.29 -21.76 0.55
N PRO A 19 8.03 -23.08 0.64
CA PRO A 19 9.03 -24.09 0.32
C PRO A 19 9.54 -23.91 -1.11
N GLN A 20 10.86 -23.71 -1.26
CA GLN A 20 11.54 -23.91 -2.54
C GLN A 20 11.57 -25.42 -2.80
N HIS A 21 10.90 -25.88 -3.85
CA HIS A 21 11.14 -27.22 -4.35
C HIS A 21 12.50 -27.23 -5.04
N SER A 22 13.39 -28.06 -4.48
CA SER A 22 14.70 -28.40 -4.98
C SER A 22 14.62 -29.22 -6.27
N ARG A 23 15.43 -28.82 -7.25
CA ARG A 23 16.17 -29.58 -8.29
C ARG A 23 16.67 -28.52 -9.29
N GLU A 24 17.90 -28.44 -9.75
CA GLU A 24 19.05 -29.35 -9.73
C GLU A 24 20.32 -28.51 -9.97
N ARG A 25 21.45 -29.02 -9.49
CA ARG A 25 22.81 -28.50 -9.76
C ARG A 25 23.19 -28.80 -11.20
N LEU A 26 23.88 -27.86 -11.83
CA LEU A 26 24.87 -27.98 -12.92
C LEU A 26 25.36 -26.53 -13.14
N GLY A 27 26.61 -26.11 -13.10
CA GLY A 27 27.94 -26.66 -12.86
C GLY A 27 28.87 -25.43 -12.85
N ALA A 28 29.92 -25.46 -12.03
CA ALA A 28 30.84 -24.34 -11.84
C ALA A 28 31.84 -24.20 -12.99
N VAL A 29 32.21 -22.96 -13.34
CA VAL A 29 33.53 -22.60 -13.91
C VAL A 29 33.91 -21.22 -13.36
N GLY A 30 35.12 -21.11 -12.78
CA GLY A 30 35.71 -19.89 -12.21
C GLY A 30 36.55 -19.07 -13.21
N PRO A 31 37.65 -18.40 -12.79
CA PRO A 31 37.67 -16.99 -12.41
C PRO A 31 38.68 -16.12 -13.20
N GLY A 32 38.63 -14.78 -13.06
CA GLY A 32 39.69 -13.84 -13.47
C GLY A 32 39.45 -12.43 -12.91
N SER A 33 40.28 -11.97 -11.95
CA SER A 33 41.44 -11.03 -12.09
C SER A 33 41.04 -9.54 -12.03
N THR A 34 41.15 -8.84 -10.89
CA THR A 34 42.28 -8.05 -10.30
C THR A 34 42.51 -6.62 -10.87
N LEU A 35 42.92 -5.71 -9.95
CA LEU A 35 43.75 -4.47 -10.13
C LEU A 35 43.03 -3.17 -10.64
N THR A 36 43.20 -1.91 -10.16
CA THR A 36 44.18 -1.19 -9.29
C THR A 36 43.66 0.22 -8.85
N ARG A 37 44.37 0.84 -7.88
CA ARG A 37 44.36 2.19 -7.22
C ARG A 37 44.23 3.49 -8.07
N ALA A 38 43.47 4.47 -7.52
CA ALA A 38 43.70 5.91 -7.14
C ALA A 38 44.58 6.88 -8.01
N PRO A 39 44.69 8.24 -7.74
CA PRO A 39 43.98 9.17 -6.83
C PRO A 39 43.67 10.63 -7.36
N ALA A 40 43.10 11.46 -6.47
CA ALA A 40 43.31 12.91 -6.20
C ALA A 40 42.86 14.04 -7.17
N ALA A 41 42.05 14.98 -6.66
CA ALA A 41 42.36 16.43 -6.57
C ALA A 41 41.25 17.23 -5.84
N THR A 42 41.64 17.91 -4.76
CA THR A 42 41.07 19.17 -4.21
C THR A 42 42.03 20.31 -4.65
N PRO A 43 41.78 21.64 -4.50
CA PRO A 43 41.17 22.27 -3.31
C PRO A 43 40.42 23.62 -3.53
N LEU A 44 40.03 24.23 -2.38
CA LEU A 44 39.74 25.66 -2.09
C LEU A 44 38.37 26.24 -2.54
N SER A 45 37.71 27.18 -1.85
CA SER A 45 37.80 27.77 -0.49
C SER A 45 36.63 28.77 -0.34
N GLY A 46 36.16 29.01 0.89
CA GLY A 46 35.41 30.21 1.33
C GLY A 46 33.91 30.28 0.95
N GLY A 47 32.97 30.70 1.80
CA GLY A 47 32.99 31.24 3.15
C GLY A 47 31.53 31.44 3.64
N THR A 48 31.36 31.44 4.96
CA THR A 48 30.40 32.20 5.80
C THR A 48 29.29 33.01 5.09
N GLY A 49 28.01 32.97 5.43
CA GLY A 49 27.35 32.78 6.73
C GLY A 49 26.80 34.13 7.27
N ILE A 50 25.48 34.18 7.53
CA ILE A 50 24.71 35.15 8.36
C ILE A 50 24.16 36.40 7.62
N ARG A 51 23.00 37.04 7.89
CA ARG A 51 21.59 36.74 8.31
C ARG A 51 20.91 38.11 8.57
N LEU A 52 19.71 38.36 8.02
CA LEU A 52 18.63 39.30 8.47
C LEU A 52 18.93 40.83 8.49
N LEU A 53 18.07 41.83 8.29
CA LEU A 53 16.61 42.16 8.21
C LEU A 53 16.52 43.43 7.31
N ARG A 54 15.42 43.94 6.72
CA ARG A 54 14.05 44.19 7.18
C ARG A 54 13.29 44.74 5.96
N ALA A 55 12.04 44.34 5.75
CA ALA A 55 11.13 44.96 4.79
C ALA A 55 9.76 45.17 5.43
N GLY A 56 9.11 46.26 5.04
CA GLY A 56 7.67 46.50 5.17
C GLY A 56 7.32 47.92 4.70
N PRO A 57 6.06 48.23 4.34
CA PRO A 57 4.90 47.36 4.23
C PRO A 57 4.10 47.49 2.91
N SER A 58 3.01 46.71 2.85
CA SER A 58 1.74 46.93 2.14
C SER A 58 1.67 46.82 0.61
N SER A 59 1.11 45.71 0.14
CA SER A 59 -0.06 45.75 -0.76
C SER A 59 -0.82 44.43 -0.70
N GLN A 60 -2.15 44.55 -0.64
CA GLN A 60 -3.12 43.47 -0.60
C GLN A 60 -3.14 42.71 -1.94
N SER A 61 -3.24 41.38 -1.90
CA SER A 61 -3.79 40.62 -3.03
C SER A 61 -4.49 39.35 -2.53
N CYS A 62 -5.52 38.98 -3.29
CA CYS A 62 -6.63 38.11 -2.94
C CYS A 62 -6.27 36.62 -2.73
N HIS A 63 -7.20 35.93 -2.07
CA HIS A 63 -7.25 34.50 -1.81
C HIS A 63 -6.91 33.57 -3.00
N CYS A 64 -6.11 32.55 -2.68
CA CYS A 64 -6.28 31.19 -3.18
C CYS A 64 -6.37 30.28 -1.94
N PRO A 65 -7.37 29.38 -1.80
CA PRO A 65 -7.35 28.41 -0.71
C PRO A 65 -6.15 27.49 -0.91
N GLU A 66 -5.19 27.57 0.00
CA GLU A 66 -4.08 26.61 0.07
C GLU A 66 -4.66 25.20 0.13
N THR A 67 -4.46 24.44 -0.95
CA THR A 67 -4.67 22.99 -0.94
C THR A 67 -3.74 22.40 0.10
N ARG A 68 -4.27 22.17 1.31
CA ARG A 68 -3.54 21.49 2.39
C ARG A 68 -3.02 20.15 1.85
N PRO A 69 -1.76 19.78 2.09
CA PRO A 69 -1.21 18.53 1.61
C PRO A 69 -2.03 17.38 2.20
N VAL A 70 -2.77 16.68 1.33
CA VAL A 70 -3.55 15.50 1.69
C VAL A 70 -2.56 14.40 2.05
N ALA A 71 -2.31 14.26 3.35
CA ALA A 71 -1.61 13.12 3.88
C ALA A 71 -2.36 11.85 3.42
N ALA A 72 -1.61 10.81 3.06
CA ALA A 72 -2.21 9.54 2.66
C ALA A 72 -2.04 8.45 3.71
N ALA A 73 -3.13 7.76 4.02
CA ALA A 73 -3.10 6.53 4.80
C ALA A 73 -3.05 5.31 3.87
N SER A 74 -1.93 4.58 3.97
CA SER A 74 -1.70 3.20 3.52
C SER A 74 -1.51 2.94 2.02
N ARG A 75 -0.49 2.10 1.74
CA ARG A 75 -0.25 1.43 0.46
C ARG A 75 -1.47 0.59 0.10
N SER A 76 -1.74 0.41 -1.19
CA SER A 76 -2.67 -0.61 -1.66
C SER A 76 -2.36 -1.92 -0.95
N ALA A 77 -3.37 -2.53 -0.34
CA ALA A 77 -3.17 -3.66 0.56
C ALA A 77 -4.09 -4.80 0.15
N MET A 78 -3.51 -5.98 -0.02
CA MET A 78 -4.26 -7.21 -0.10
C MET A 78 -4.47 -7.74 1.32
N VAL A 79 -5.72 -8.02 1.69
CA VAL A 79 -6.09 -8.75 2.90
C VAL A 79 -6.65 -10.10 2.46
N MET A 80 -6.15 -11.17 3.05
CA MET A 80 -6.57 -12.54 2.77
C MET A 80 -7.30 -13.13 3.96
N THR A 81 -8.31 -13.96 3.68
CA THR A 81 -9.03 -14.73 4.71
C THR A 81 -8.83 -16.23 4.46
N PRO A 82 -8.14 -16.99 5.32
CA PRO A 82 -8.27 -18.44 5.30
C PRO A 82 -9.71 -18.78 5.72
N LYS A 83 -10.43 -19.54 4.89
CA LYS A 83 -11.72 -20.12 5.28
C LYS A 83 -11.52 -21.01 6.52
N PRO A 84 -12.47 -21.10 7.46
CA PRO A 84 -12.45 -22.17 8.45
C PRO A 84 -12.78 -23.47 7.70
N ARG A 85 -11.77 -24.25 7.31
CA ARG A 85 -11.99 -25.66 6.94
C ARG A 85 -11.60 -26.52 8.14
N ARG A 86 -12.44 -27.53 8.39
CA ARG A 86 -12.29 -28.61 9.39
C ARG A 86 -10.81 -28.95 9.63
N LEU A 87 -10.48 -29.12 10.90
CA LEU A 87 -9.27 -29.78 11.37
C LEU A 87 -9.20 -31.20 10.80
N GLU A 88 -8.74 -31.34 9.55
CA GLU A 88 -8.33 -32.63 8.99
C GLU A 88 -6.79 -32.73 9.08
N PRO A 89 -6.25 -33.77 9.73
CA PRO A 89 -4.84 -33.87 10.05
C PRO A 89 -4.04 -34.44 8.89
N ARG A 90 -4.08 -33.82 7.70
CA ARG A 90 -3.21 -34.23 6.58
C ARG A 90 -2.71 -33.04 5.76
N SER A 91 -1.70 -32.35 6.28
CA SER A 91 -0.64 -31.80 5.43
C SER A 91 0.64 -31.61 6.25
N PRO A 92 1.67 -32.47 6.06
CA PRO A 92 2.95 -32.32 6.71
C PRO A 92 3.79 -31.37 5.86
N ARG A 93 3.70 -30.06 6.16
CA ARG A 93 4.69 -28.99 5.88
C ARG A 93 3.98 -27.63 5.85
N GLY A 94 3.90 -26.95 7.00
CA GLY A 94 3.28 -25.62 7.07
C GLY A 94 3.82 -24.78 8.20
N ARG A 95 5.03 -24.24 8.03
CA ARG A 95 5.64 -23.25 8.95
C ARG A 95 4.75 -22.00 9.15
N ASP A 96 3.84 -21.73 8.23
CA ASP A 96 2.94 -20.58 8.21
C ASP A 96 1.77 -20.70 9.23
N ARG A 97 1.28 -21.92 9.49
CA ARG A 97 0.13 -22.13 10.39
C ARG A 97 0.41 -21.72 11.85
N SER A 98 1.67 -21.75 12.28
CA SER A 98 2.06 -21.33 13.63
C SER A 98 2.12 -19.81 13.81
N LEU A 99 2.09 -19.03 12.72
CA LEU A 99 2.09 -17.56 12.76
C LEU A 99 0.68 -16.97 12.92
N MET A 100 -0.36 -17.78 12.67
CA MET A 100 -1.75 -17.36 12.76
C MET A 100 -2.23 -17.33 14.21
N PRO A 101 -3.04 -16.34 14.59
CA PRO A 101 -3.64 -16.33 15.92
C PRO A 101 -4.63 -17.49 16.09
N ARG A 102 -4.67 -18.06 17.30
CA ARG A 102 -5.75 -18.99 17.67
C ARG A 102 -7.09 -18.23 17.62
N THR A 103 -8.07 -18.85 16.97
CA THR A 103 -9.41 -18.31 16.78
C THR A 103 -10.45 -19.34 17.20
N LEU A 104 -11.63 -18.86 17.60
CA LEU A 104 -12.79 -19.68 17.93
C LEU A 104 -13.65 -19.93 16.69
N ASP A 105 -14.54 -20.90 16.78
CA ASP A 105 -15.54 -21.12 15.74
C ASP A 105 -16.39 -19.86 15.50
N GLY A 106 -16.65 -19.58 14.22
CA GLY A 106 -17.31 -18.35 13.77
C GLY A 106 -16.38 -17.12 13.66
N GLN A 107 -15.12 -17.18 14.13
CA GLN A 107 -14.15 -16.12 13.89
C GLN A 107 -13.42 -16.32 12.56
N ILE A 108 -13.18 -15.21 11.85
CA ILE A 108 -12.40 -15.21 10.60
C ILE A 108 -10.97 -14.76 10.91
N THR A 109 -10.00 -15.56 10.49
CA THR A 109 -8.58 -15.17 10.53
C THR A 109 -8.24 -14.31 9.31
N LEU A 110 -7.46 -13.26 9.49
CA LEU A 110 -7.05 -12.35 8.41
C LEU A 110 -5.53 -12.11 8.45
N GLU A 111 -4.92 -12.03 7.27
CA GLU A 111 -3.54 -11.57 7.08
C GLU A 111 -3.53 -10.42 6.06
N LYS A 112 -2.55 -9.52 6.14
CA LYS A 112 -2.41 -8.39 5.20
C LYS A 112 -0.96 -8.17 4.75
N THR A 113 -0.61 -8.73 3.60
CA THR A 113 0.66 -8.49 2.92
C THR A 113 0.46 -7.75 1.58
N PRO A 114 0.74 -6.42 1.51
CA PRO A 114 0.53 -5.60 0.31
C PRO A 114 1.22 -6.08 -0.95
N SER A 115 2.40 -6.67 -0.81
CA SER A 115 3.23 -7.10 -1.94
C SER A 115 2.61 -8.23 -2.73
N TYR A 116 1.71 -9.03 -2.14
CA TYR A 116 1.06 -10.14 -2.85
C TYR A 116 0.44 -9.70 -4.16
N PHE A 117 -0.26 -8.56 -4.16
CA PHE A 117 -0.99 -8.12 -5.33
C PHE A 117 -0.10 -7.99 -6.58
N VAL A 118 1.18 -7.66 -6.41
CA VAL A 118 2.15 -7.47 -7.49
C VAL A 118 3.18 -8.60 -7.61
N THR A 119 3.10 -9.62 -6.77
CA THR A 119 3.97 -10.81 -6.81
C THR A 119 3.37 -11.83 -7.76
N ARG A 120 4.12 -12.20 -8.79
CA ARG A 120 3.64 -13.06 -9.90
C ARG A 120 3.17 -14.43 -9.42
N GLU A 121 3.86 -15.03 -8.45
CA GLU A 121 3.63 -16.38 -7.93
C GLU A 121 2.54 -16.43 -6.86
N ALA A 122 2.15 -15.27 -6.29
CA ALA A 122 1.22 -15.22 -5.17
C ALA A 122 -0.16 -15.82 -5.50
N PRO A 123 -0.81 -15.54 -6.64
CA PRO A 123 -2.09 -16.15 -6.98
C PRO A 123 -2.04 -17.68 -6.98
N GLY A 124 -0.99 -18.27 -7.59
CA GLY A 124 -0.82 -19.73 -7.66
C GLY A 124 -0.66 -20.37 -6.29
N ARG A 125 0.17 -19.77 -5.42
CA ARG A 125 0.40 -20.27 -4.06
C ARG A 125 -0.86 -20.18 -3.19
N ILE A 126 -1.59 -19.06 -3.30
CA ILE A 126 -2.80 -18.84 -2.51
C ILE A 126 -3.94 -19.73 -2.99
N HIS A 127 -4.07 -19.90 -4.31
CA HIS A 127 -5.04 -20.83 -4.89
C HIS A 127 -4.73 -22.27 -4.47
N GLY A 128 -3.46 -22.68 -4.47
CA GLY A 128 -3.02 -23.99 -3.99
C GLY A 128 -3.31 -24.24 -2.50
N MET A 129 -3.30 -23.18 -1.68
CA MET A 129 -3.72 -23.27 -0.27
C MET A 129 -5.24 -23.45 -0.14
N SER A 130 -6.02 -22.60 -0.82
CA SER A 130 -7.48 -22.67 -0.83
C SER A 130 -8.06 -21.82 -1.97
N PRO A 131 -8.67 -22.44 -3.00
CA PRO A 131 -9.37 -21.73 -4.08
C PRO A 131 -10.55 -20.88 -3.59
N ASP A 132 -11.11 -21.21 -2.42
CA ASP A 132 -12.23 -20.50 -1.81
C ASP A 132 -11.83 -19.18 -1.10
N THR A 133 -10.54 -18.88 -1.01
CA THR A 133 -10.05 -17.73 -0.25
C THR A 133 -10.63 -16.43 -0.78
N LYS A 134 -11.22 -15.63 0.12
CA LYS A 134 -11.69 -14.28 -0.18
C LYS A 134 -10.53 -13.29 -0.14
N LEU A 135 -10.51 -12.37 -1.09
CA LEU A 135 -9.42 -11.45 -1.38
C LEU A 135 -9.94 -10.02 -1.31
N ILE A 136 -9.39 -9.20 -0.43
CA ILE A 136 -9.75 -7.78 -0.34
C ILE A 136 -8.57 -6.96 -0.85
N VAL A 137 -8.81 -6.07 -1.81
CA VAL A 137 -7.78 -5.18 -2.37
C VAL A 137 -8.18 -3.74 -2.08
N VAL A 138 -7.43 -3.08 -1.21
CA VAL A 138 -7.57 -1.63 -1.00
C VAL A 138 -6.84 -0.90 -2.11
N VAL A 139 -7.54 -0.15 -2.93
CA VAL A 139 -6.99 0.64 -4.04
C VAL A 139 -7.03 2.13 -3.73
N ARG A 140 -6.27 2.93 -4.47
CA ARG A 140 -6.17 4.38 -4.29
C ARG A 140 -5.80 5.00 -5.63
N ASN A 141 -6.04 6.30 -5.82
CA ASN A 141 -5.55 7.02 -6.99
C ASN A 141 -4.05 6.72 -7.22
N PRO A 142 -3.69 6.13 -8.38
CA PRO A 142 -2.35 5.58 -8.61
C PRO A 142 -1.25 6.65 -8.58
N VAL A 143 -1.56 7.90 -8.93
CA VAL A 143 -0.63 9.03 -8.82
C VAL A 143 -0.30 9.31 -7.36
N THR A 144 -1.33 9.51 -6.54
CA THR A 144 -1.14 9.80 -5.11
C THR A 144 -0.52 8.61 -4.36
N ARG A 145 -0.80 7.38 -4.81
CA ARG A 145 -0.19 6.13 -4.32
C ARG A 145 1.30 6.08 -4.63
N ALA A 146 1.72 6.44 -5.85
CA ALA A 146 3.13 6.52 -6.24
C ALA A 146 3.90 7.56 -5.40
N ILE A 147 3.32 8.75 -5.21
CA ILE A 147 3.91 9.81 -4.38
C ILE A 147 4.06 9.32 -2.92
N SER A 148 3.05 8.62 -2.39
CA SER A 148 3.10 8.07 -1.03
C SER A 148 4.18 7.00 -0.86
N ASP A 149 4.36 6.17 -1.88
CA ASP A 149 5.41 5.15 -1.91
C ASP A 149 6.81 5.78 -1.92
N TYR A 150 7.01 6.78 -2.78
CA TYR A 150 8.23 7.57 -2.82
C TYR A 150 8.52 8.27 -1.48
N ALA A 151 7.52 8.93 -0.88
CA ALA A 151 7.69 9.59 0.43
C ALA A 151 8.12 8.60 1.53
N GLN A 152 7.60 7.37 1.47
CA GLN A 152 8.02 6.32 2.40
C GLN A 152 9.48 5.89 2.15
N THR A 153 9.88 5.73 0.89
CA THR A 153 11.28 5.37 0.54
C THR A 153 12.23 6.51 0.93
N LEU A 154 11.86 7.75 0.65
CA LEU A 154 12.62 8.95 1.05
C LEU A 154 12.84 9.03 2.55
N SER A 155 11.84 8.67 3.36
CA SER A 155 11.99 8.64 4.83
C SER A 155 12.97 7.58 5.35
N LYS A 156 13.31 6.59 4.53
CA LYS A 156 14.26 5.51 4.87
C LYS A 156 15.62 5.69 4.21
N THR A 157 15.67 6.38 3.09
CA THR A 157 16.87 6.58 2.28
C THR A 157 16.96 8.06 1.91
N PRO A 158 17.56 8.88 2.80
CA PRO A 158 17.86 10.28 2.47
C PRO A 158 18.76 10.35 1.23
N GLY A 159 18.58 11.39 0.41
CA GLY A 159 19.37 11.57 -0.83
C GLY A 159 18.83 10.85 -2.07
N LEU A 160 17.64 10.24 -1.99
CA LEU A 160 16.94 9.71 -3.18
C LEU A 160 16.78 10.79 -4.26
N PRO A 161 16.94 10.44 -5.55
CA PRO A 161 16.63 11.34 -6.64
C PRO A 161 15.21 11.89 -6.54
N SER A 162 14.96 13.02 -7.20
CA SER A 162 13.63 13.63 -7.20
C SER A 162 12.57 12.66 -7.73
N PHE A 163 11.33 12.79 -7.25
CA PHE A 163 10.20 12.00 -7.74
C PHE A 163 10.11 12.03 -9.28
N ARG A 164 10.35 13.19 -9.91
CA ARG A 164 10.38 13.34 -11.36
C ARG A 164 11.46 12.49 -12.00
N ALA A 165 12.69 12.54 -11.49
CA ALA A 165 13.82 11.79 -12.06
C ALA A 165 13.61 10.27 -12.01
N LEU A 166 12.84 9.77 -11.04
CA LEU A 166 12.49 8.35 -10.94
C LEU A 166 11.26 7.97 -11.76
N ALA A 167 10.31 8.91 -11.94
CA ALA A 167 9.05 8.64 -12.62
C ALA A 167 9.16 8.67 -14.16
N PHE A 168 10.20 9.29 -14.73
CA PHE A 168 10.38 9.45 -16.17
C PHE A 168 11.80 9.09 -16.59
N ARG A 169 11.95 8.46 -17.75
CA ARG A 169 13.28 8.06 -18.27
C ARG A 169 14.15 9.26 -18.64
N HIS A 170 13.55 10.26 -19.30
CA HIS A 170 14.21 11.51 -19.66
C HIS A 170 13.23 12.69 -19.52
N GLY A 171 13.59 13.74 -18.78
CA GLY A 171 12.79 14.96 -18.67
C GLY A 171 11.35 14.75 -18.16
N LEU A 172 10.35 15.11 -18.98
CA LEU A 172 8.93 14.77 -18.81
C LEU A 172 8.45 13.85 -19.96
N GLY A 173 9.34 12.99 -20.45
CA GLY A 173 9.09 12.08 -21.56
C GLY A 173 8.23 10.86 -21.16
N PRO A 174 8.56 9.66 -21.66
CA PRO A 174 7.86 8.44 -21.28
C PRO A 174 7.96 8.18 -19.77
N VAL A 175 6.82 7.83 -19.16
CA VAL A 175 6.76 7.37 -17.77
C VAL A 175 7.54 6.06 -17.66
N ASP A 176 8.41 5.96 -16.66
CA ASP A 176 9.18 4.75 -16.44
C ASP A 176 8.36 3.70 -15.66
N THR A 177 7.89 2.67 -16.38
CA THR A 177 7.15 1.55 -15.79
C THR A 177 8.04 0.53 -15.09
N ALA A 178 9.37 0.61 -15.25
CA ALA A 178 10.29 -0.24 -14.50
C ALA A 178 10.35 0.17 -13.02
N TRP A 179 10.21 1.47 -12.73
CA TRP A 179 10.16 1.97 -11.37
C TRP A 179 8.96 1.40 -10.60
N SER A 180 9.24 0.74 -9.47
CA SER A 180 8.23 0.00 -8.70
C SER A 180 7.06 0.89 -8.23
N ALA A 181 7.33 2.16 -7.91
CA ALA A 181 6.26 3.08 -7.51
C ALA A 181 5.31 3.44 -8.66
N VAL A 182 5.73 3.36 -9.92
CA VAL A 182 4.79 3.46 -11.04
C VAL A 182 4.11 2.12 -11.27
N ARG A 183 4.89 1.05 -11.38
CA ARG A 183 4.41 -0.29 -11.72
C ARG A 183 3.29 -0.81 -10.82
N ILE A 184 3.37 -0.54 -9.51
CA ILE A 184 2.33 -0.98 -8.55
C ILE A 184 0.96 -0.34 -8.84
N GLY A 185 0.93 0.87 -9.42
CA GLY A 185 -0.31 1.57 -9.77
C GLY A 185 -1.04 1.01 -11.00
N LEU A 186 -0.44 0.07 -11.73
CA LEU A 186 -1.03 -0.54 -12.92
C LEU A 186 -2.00 -1.67 -12.53
N TYR A 187 -3.08 -1.30 -11.82
CA TYR A 187 -3.98 -2.26 -11.15
C TYR A 187 -4.62 -3.27 -12.10
N ALA A 188 -5.05 -2.84 -13.29
CA ALA A 188 -5.63 -3.74 -14.30
C ALA A 188 -4.66 -4.86 -14.73
N GLN A 189 -3.36 -4.55 -14.85
CA GLN A 189 -2.35 -5.54 -15.22
C GLN A 189 -2.18 -6.60 -14.14
N HIS A 190 -2.07 -6.18 -12.88
CA HIS A 190 -1.96 -7.09 -11.75
C HIS A 190 -3.22 -7.94 -11.62
N LEU A 191 -4.40 -7.32 -11.68
CA LEU A 191 -5.69 -8.01 -11.58
C LEU A 191 -5.85 -9.09 -12.67
N THR A 192 -5.35 -8.85 -13.88
CA THR A 192 -5.36 -9.86 -14.95
C THR A 192 -4.64 -11.15 -14.54
N ASN A 193 -3.53 -11.06 -13.80
CA ASN A 193 -2.83 -12.25 -13.30
C ASN A 193 -3.64 -13.00 -12.24
N TRP A 194 -4.34 -12.27 -11.37
CA TRP A 194 -5.18 -12.84 -10.32
C TRP A 194 -6.43 -13.53 -10.86
N LEU A 195 -7.09 -12.93 -11.86
CA LEU A 195 -8.32 -13.45 -12.45
C LEU A 195 -8.14 -14.74 -13.26
N ARG A 196 -6.89 -15.15 -13.55
CA ARG A 196 -6.61 -16.47 -14.14
C ARG A 196 -6.94 -17.63 -13.19
N LEU A 197 -6.95 -17.39 -11.89
CA LEU A 197 -7.12 -18.43 -10.86
C LEU A 197 -8.30 -18.17 -9.92
N PHE A 198 -8.67 -16.92 -9.70
CA PHE A 198 -9.78 -16.56 -8.82
C PHE A 198 -10.87 -15.85 -9.61
N PRO A 199 -12.14 -16.27 -9.50
CA PRO A 199 -13.23 -15.51 -10.12
C PRO A 199 -13.39 -14.15 -9.43
N LEU A 200 -13.90 -13.16 -10.16
CA LEU A 200 -14.06 -11.79 -9.65
C LEU A 200 -14.90 -11.73 -8.36
N SER A 201 -15.85 -12.66 -8.18
CA SER A 201 -16.68 -12.78 -6.97
C SER A 201 -15.89 -13.09 -5.68
N ARG A 202 -14.64 -13.53 -5.79
CA ARG A 202 -13.72 -13.69 -4.66
C ARG A 202 -12.96 -12.42 -4.31
N PHE A 203 -13.17 -11.32 -5.04
CA PHE A 203 -12.55 -10.03 -4.79
C PHE A 203 -13.54 -9.03 -4.21
N LEU A 204 -13.06 -8.24 -3.25
CA LEU A 204 -13.66 -6.97 -2.87
C LEU A 204 -12.63 -5.86 -3.09
N PHE A 205 -13.01 -4.84 -3.85
CA PHE A 205 -12.19 -3.65 -4.04
C PHE A 205 -12.67 -2.52 -3.12
N VAL A 206 -11.81 -2.14 -2.19
CA VAL A 206 -12.07 -1.10 -1.19
C VAL A 206 -11.43 0.20 -1.65
N SER A 207 -12.19 1.30 -1.63
CA SER A 207 -11.67 2.63 -1.98
C SER A 207 -10.88 3.19 -0.81
N GLY A 208 -9.60 3.46 -1.03
CA GLY A 208 -8.73 4.09 -0.04
C GLY A 208 -9.14 5.53 0.28
N GLU A 209 -9.66 6.26 -0.71
CA GLU A 209 -10.24 7.60 -0.53
C GLU A 209 -11.47 7.54 0.38
N ARG A 210 -12.43 6.65 0.08
CA ARG A 210 -13.61 6.48 0.92
C ARG A 210 -13.28 5.91 2.29
N LEU A 211 -12.25 5.10 2.44
CA LEU A 211 -11.84 4.62 3.76
C LEU A 211 -11.34 5.77 4.67
N VAL A 212 -10.96 6.91 4.09
CA VAL A 212 -10.60 8.13 4.82
C VAL A 212 -11.84 9.00 5.07
N SER A 213 -12.68 9.24 4.06
CA SER A 213 -13.84 10.14 4.16
C SER A 213 -15.07 9.50 4.82
N ASP A 214 -15.30 8.20 4.59
CA ASP A 214 -16.41 7.39 5.08
C ASP A 214 -15.92 5.96 5.47
N PRO A 215 -15.16 5.83 6.58
CA PRO A 215 -14.64 4.55 7.02
C PRO A 215 -15.74 3.54 7.38
N ALA A 216 -16.88 4.01 7.89
CA ALA A 216 -17.99 3.14 8.28
C ALA A 216 -18.65 2.49 7.06
N GLY A 217 -18.85 3.23 5.98
CA GLY A 217 -19.38 2.70 4.73
C GLY A 217 -18.49 1.63 4.10
N GLU A 218 -17.17 1.90 3.97
CA GLU A 218 -16.24 0.91 3.39
C GLU A 218 -16.07 -0.33 4.28
N VAL A 219 -16.03 -0.17 5.61
CA VAL A 219 -16.00 -1.32 6.53
C VAL A 219 -17.32 -2.09 6.53
N GLY A 220 -18.45 -1.43 6.29
CA GLY A 220 -19.74 -2.08 6.02
C GLY A 220 -19.65 -3.07 4.87
N ARG A 221 -19.13 -2.62 3.71
CA ARG A 221 -18.91 -3.48 2.53
C ARG A 221 -18.00 -4.67 2.83
N VAL A 222 -16.95 -4.45 3.62
CA VAL A 222 -16.04 -5.53 4.07
C VAL A 222 -16.77 -6.56 4.93
N GLN A 223 -17.62 -6.12 5.87
CA GLN A 223 -18.40 -7.03 6.71
C GLN A 223 -19.32 -7.91 5.86
N ASP A 224 -20.07 -7.33 4.91
CA ASP A 224 -20.97 -8.10 4.04
C ASP A 224 -20.21 -9.10 3.17
N PHE A 225 -19.11 -8.65 2.56
CA PHE A 225 -18.28 -9.50 1.72
C PHE A 225 -17.72 -10.71 2.49
N LEU A 226 -17.41 -10.53 3.77
CA LEU A 226 -16.93 -11.59 4.64
C LEU A 226 -18.07 -12.43 5.26
N GLY A 227 -19.35 -12.08 5.04
CA GLY A 227 -20.49 -12.73 5.66
C GLY A 227 -20.62 -12.44 7.15
N LEU A 228 -20.10 -11.30 7.61
CA LEU A 228 -20.14 -10.87 9.01
C LEU A 228 -21.35 -9.95 9.25
N LYS A 229 -21.92 -10.02 10.46
CA LYS A 229 -22.90 -9.03 10.92
C LYS A 229 -22.28 -7.63 10.88
N ARG A 230 -23.02 -6.64 10.37
CA ARG A 230 -22.62 -5.22 10.39
C ARG A 230 -22.66 -4.67 11.83
N VAL A 231 -21.55 -4.82 12.54
CA VAL A 231 -21.37 -4.33 13.92
C VAL A 231 -20.58 -3.02 13.93
N VAL A 232 -19.59 -2.89 13.05
CA VAL A 232 -18.80 -1.66 12.93
C VAL A 232 -19.61 -0.61 12.19
N THR A 233 -19.87 0.50 12.88
CA THR A 233 -20.60 1.68 12.38
C THR A 233 -19.80 2.97 12.60
N ASP A 234 -20.35 4.10 12.16
CA ASP A 234 -19.90 5.48 12.41
C ASP A 234 -19.48 5.75 13.87
N LYS A 235 -20.20 5.17 14.86
CA LYS A 235 -19.93 5.30 16.30
C LYS A 235 -18.53 4.80 16.71
N HIS A 236 -17.90 3.96 15.88
CA HIS A 236 -16.57 3.42 16.12
C HIS A 236 -15.44 4.31 15.59
N PHE A 237 -15.77 5.42 14.93
CA PHE A 237 -14.80 6.34 14.34
C PHE A 237 -14.96 7.75 14.90
N TYR A 238 -13.85 8.47 14.97
CA TYR A 238 -13.83 9.93 15.10
C TYR A 238 -12.80 10.50 14.14
N PHE A 239 -13.04 11.70 13.64
CA PHE A 239 -12.03 12.39 12.85
C PHE A 239 -11.08 13.16 13.76
N ASN A 240 -9.77 12.96 13.59
CA ASN A 240 -8.75 13.74 14.30
C ASN A 240 -8.25 14.85 13.36
N ALA A 241 -8.67 16.09 13.61
CA ALA A 241 -8.32 17.25 12.77
C ALA A 241 -6.81 17.51 12.73
N THR A 242 -6.10 17.35 13.86
CA THR A 242 -4.64 17.51 13.93
C THR A 242 -3.91 16.47 13.09
N LYS A 243 -4.42 15.23 13.07
CA LYS A 243 -3.84 14.16 12.27
C LYS A 243 -4.28 14.22 10.80
N GLY A 244 -5.48 14.74 10.53
CA GLY A 244 -6.13 14.74 9.21
C GLY A 244 -6.72 13.39 8.80
N PHE A 245 -6.99 12.49 9.75
CA PHE A 245 -7.51 11.14 9.46
C PHE A 245 -8.53 10.66 10.50
N PRO A 246 -9.43 9.73 10.11
CA PRO A 246 -10.24 9.01 11.07
C PRO A 246 -9.37 8.13 11.98
N CYS A 247 -9.77 8.07 13.24
CA CYS A 247 -9.20 7.27 14.30
C CYS A 247 -10.28 6.39 14.92
N LEU A 248 -9.88 5.31 15.59
CA LEU A 248 -10.81 4.36 16.20
C LEU A 248 -11.23 4.85 17.59
N LYS A 249 -12.54 5.02 17.78
CA LYS A 249 -13.17 5.11 19.10
C LYS A 249 -13.28 3.68 19.65
N LYS A 250 -13.07 3.49 20.95
CA LYS A 250 -13.44 2.22 21.60
C LYS A 250 -14.89 2.26 22.05
N ALA A 251 -15.53 1.09 22.07
CA ALA A 251 -16.83 0.89 22.69
C ALA A 251 -16.78 1.26 24.19
N GLN A 252 -17.91 1.67 24.75
CA GLN A 252 -18.04 2.13 26.13
C GLN A 252 -17.37 1.16 27.13
N GLY A 253 -16.49 1.68 28.00
CA GLY A 253 -15.94 0.94 29.15
C GLY A 253 -14.45 0.59 29.17
N GLY A 254 -13.56 1.12 28.30
CA GLY A 254 -12.12 0.94 28.55
C GLY A 254 -11.12 1.47 27.52
N SER A 255 -10.18 2.29 27.98
CA SER A 255 -8.95 2.84 27.35
C SER A 255 -9.10 3.83 26.19
N ARG A 256 -8.12 4.73 26.10
CA ARG A 256 -8.04 5.92 25.22
C ARG A 256 -8.26 5.61 23.72
N PRO A 257 -8.83 6.56 22.95
CA PRO A 257 -8.98 6.42 21.50
C PRO A 257 -7.64 6.14 20.81
N ARG A 258 -7.68 5.39 19.70
CA ARG A 258 -6.49 4.89 19.00
C ARG A 258 -6.44 5.41 17.57
N CYS A 259 -5.49 6.30 17.32
CA CYS A 259 -5.11 6.70 15.96
C CYS A 259 -4.04 5.75 15.39
N LEU A 260 -3.95 5.70 14.06
CA LEU A 260 -2.82 5.06 13.40
C LEU A 260 -1.49 5.77 13.76
N GLY A 261 -0.40 5.02 13.86
CA GLY A 261 0.91 5.54 14.26
C GLY A 261 1.48 6.63 13.33
N LYS A 262 2.60 7.25 13.73
CA LYS A 262 3.28 8.34 12.98
C LYS A 262 3.69 7.94 11.56
N SER A 263 3.89 6.64 11.33
CA SER A 263 4.17 6.06 10.01
C SER A 263 2.97 6.01 9.05
N LYS A 264 1.80 6.54 9.45
CA LYS A 264 0.56 6.57 8.67
C LYS A 264 0.05 8.01 8.59
N GLY A 265 -0.15 8.49 7.37
CA GLY A 265 -0.47 9.89 7.11
C GLY A 265 0.77 10.78 7.08
N ARG A 266 1.84 10.34 6.39
CA ARG A 266 3.05 11.16 6.26
C ARG A 266 2.77 12.35 5.33
N PRO A 267 3.39 13.52 5.57
CA PRO A 267 3.37 14.60 4.61
C PRO A 267 4.02 14.13 3.30
N HIS A 268 3.43 14.51 2.19
CA HIS A 268 3.96 14.20 0.86
C HIS A 268 4.91 15.31 0.41
N PRO A 269 5.99 14.97 -0.31
CA PRO A 269 6.82 15.98 -0.95
C PRO A 269 5.99 16.73 -2.00
N ARG A 270 6.31 18.01 -2.20
CA ARG A 270 5.69 18.80 -3.27
C ARG A 270 6.16 18.25 -4.62
N VAL A 271 5.22 17.83 -5.44
CA VAL A 271 5.48 17.35 -6.81
C VAL A 271 4.93 18.40 -7.79
N PRO A 272 5.69 18.82 -8.82
CA PRO A 272 5.21 19.80 -9.78
C PRO A 272 3.92 19.34 -10.49
N GLU A 273 2.99 20.26 -10.73
CA GLU A 273 1.69 19.93 -11.34
C GLU A 273 1.83 19.30 -12.73
N ALA A 274 2.82 19.73 -13.51
CA ALA A 274 3.12 19.13 -14.81
C ALA A 274 3.45 17.62 -14.70
N VAL A 275 4.15 17.21 -13.64
CA VAL A 275 4.46 15.79 -13.37
C VAL A 275 3.18 15.03 -12.99
N VAL A 276 2.36 15.62 -12.11
CA VAL A 276 1.09 15.03 -11.67
C VAL A 276 0.14 14.81 -12.85
N ARG A 277 -0.04 15.84 -13.68
CA ARG A 277 -0.86 15.78 -14.89
C ARG A 277 -0.38 14.70 -15.85
N ARG A 278 0.92 14.66 -16.13
CA ARG A 278 1.50 13.65 -17.02
C ARG A 278 1.28 12.22 -16.51
N LEU A 279 1.42 12.00 -15.20
CA LEU A 279 1.12 10.70 -14.60
C LEU A 279 -0.38 10.37 -14.62
N ARG A 280 -1.26 11.36 -14.43
CA ARG A 280 -2.71 11.17 -14.55
C ARG A 280 -3.07 10.72 -15.97
N ASP A 281 -2.57 11.40 -16.98
CA ASP A 281 -2.78 11.03 -18.39
C ASP A 281 -2.24 9.64 -18.72
N PHE A 282 -1.08 9.28 -18.15
CA PHE A 282 -0.51 7.94 -18.28
C PHE A 282 -1.40 6.86 -17.64
N TYR A 283 -1.94 7.08 -16.43
CA TYR A 283 -2.76 6.08 -15.74
C TYR A 283 -4.19 5.98 -16.27
N ARG A 284 -4.76 7.05 -16.82
CA ARG A 284 -6.17 7.12 -17.29
C ARG A 284 -6.62 5.89 -18.10
N PRO A 285 -5.92 5.42 -19.15
CA PRO A 285 -6.37 4.22 -19.88
C PRO A 285 -6.35 2.95 -19.02
N PHE A 286 -5.40 2.82 -18.07
CA PHE A 286 -5.33 1.69 -17.16
C PHE A 286 -6.41 1.75 -16.06
N ASN A 287 -6.74 2.96 -15.58
CA ASN A 287 -7.81 3.20 -14.62
C ASN A 287 -9.16 2.81 -15.21
N ARG A 288 -9.49 3.32 -16.41
CA ARG A 288 -10.72 2.95 -17.13
C ARG A 288 -10.85 1.44 -17.33
N ARG A 289 -9.76 0.78 -17.74
CA ARG A 289 -9.75 -0.69 -17.85
C ARG A 289 -9.98 -1.37 -16.50
N PHE A 290 -9.37 -0.87 -15.43
CA PHE A 290 -9.60 -1.40 -14.08
C PHE A 290 -11.07 -1.24 -13.66
N TYR A 291 -11.68 -0.08 -13.90
CA TYR A 291 -13.09 0.18 -13.57
C TYR A 291 -14.02 -0.78 -14.30
N GLN A 292 -13.76 -1.01 -15.58
CA GLN A 292 -14.49 -2.00 -16.38
C GLN A 292 -14.32 -3.41 -15.82
N MET A 293 -13.09 -3.82 -15.47
CA MET A 293 -12.82 -5.15 -14.91
C MET A 293 -13.47 -5.36 -13.55
N THR A 294 -13.58 -4.33 -12.71
CA THR A 294 -14.15 -4.45 -11.37
C THR A 294 -15.63 -4.12 -11.30
N GLY A 295 -16.21 -3.54 -12.36
CA GLY A 295 -17.56 -3.00 -12.34
C GLY A 295 -17.74 -1.84 -11.35
N GLN A 296 -16.66 -1.12 -11.04
CA GLN A 296 -16.65 -0.05 -10.03
C GLN A 296 -15.76 1.10 -10.50
N ASP A 297 -16.32 2.30 -10.60
CA ASP A 297 -15.57 3.55 -10.77
C ASP A 297 -15.07 4.05 -9.40
N PHE A 298 -13.81 4.45 -9.34
CA PHE A 298 -13.17 4.98 -8.13
C PHE A 298 -12.93 6.50 -8.17
N GLY A 299 -13.30 7.18 -9.27
CA GLY A 299 -13.26 8.64 -9.40
C GLY A 299 -11.85 9.23 -9.40
N TRP A 300 -10.89 8.58 -10.05
CA TRP A 300 -9.50 9.08 -10.11
C TRP A 300 -9.18 9.91 -11.35
N ASP A 301 -10.05 9.87 -12.36
CA ASP A 301 -9.87 10.48 -13.68
C ASP A 301 -10.75 11.70 -13.90
#